data_AF-W4G2G1-F1
#
_entry.id   AF-W4G2G1-F1
#
_cell.length_a   1.000
_cell.length_b   1.000
_cell.length_c   1.000
_cell.angle_alpha   90.00
_cell.angle_beta   90.00
_cell.angle_gamma   90.00
#
_symmetry.space_group_name_H-M   'P 1'
#
loop_
_entity.id
_entity.type
_entity.pdbx_description
1 polymer ?
#
loop_
_entity_poly.entity_id
_entity_poly.type
_entity_poly.pdbx_seq_one_letter_code
_entity_poly.pdbx_strand_id
1 'polypeptide(L)' 'MLEFLRIPHNFALMTGQASKGKSVKGGQRLTKAHGHALMAEYVNMIVRDSKRTWTTQDAKSRNEQ' A
#
# COMPACT_ATOMS: atom_id res chain seq x y z
N MET A 1 -3.72 7.72 -7.25
CA MET A 1 -3.97 6.43 -6.57
C MET A 1 -2.91 6.09 -5.53
N LEU A 2 -1.61 6.24 -5.84
CA LEU A 2 -0.52 5.88 -4.91
C LEU A 2 -0.44 6.76 -3.65
N GLU A 3 -0.68 8.06 -3.76
CA GLU A 3 -0.81 8.98 -2.62
C GLU A 3 -1.90 8.57 -1.65
N PHE A 4 -3.04 8.13 -2.19
CA PHE A 4 -4.18 7.67 -1.42
C PHE A 4 -3.81 6.48 -0.53
N LEU A 5 -2.93 5.58 -1.01
CA LEU A 5 -2.46 4.42 -0.26
C LEU A 5 -1.56 4.77 0.93
N ARG A 6 -0.99 5.99 1.02
CA ARG A 6 -0.09 6.35 2.15
C ARG A 6 -0.83 6.52 3.45
N ILE A 7 -2.14 6.80 3.38
CA ILE A 7 -2.98 6.93 4.55
C ILE A 7 -3.33 5.51 5.01
N PRO A 8 -2.93 5.07 6.22
CA PRO A 8 -3.11 3.68 6.65
C PRO A 8 -4.57 3.21 6.57
N HIS A 9 -5.52 4.10 6.88
CA HIS A 9 -6.95 3.82 6.75
C HIS A 9 -7.35 3.48 5.30
N ASN A 10 -6.86 4.25 4.33
CA ASN A 10 -7.14 4.06 2.92
C ASN A 10 -6.45 2.81 2.36
N PHE A 11 -5.24 2.51 2.83
CA PHE A 11 -4.57 1.25 2.54
C PHE A 11 -5.40 0.06 3.03
N ALA A 12 -5.91 0.14 4.26
CA ALA A 12 -6.78 -0.89 4.83
C ALA A 12 -8.11 -1.03 4.08
N LEU A 13 -8.64 0.05 3.51
CA LEU A 13 -9.83 0.02 2.64
C LEU A 13 -9.51 -0.66 1.29
N MET A 14 -8.42 -0.25 0.63
CA MET A 14 -8.03 -0.72 -0.70
C MET A 14 -7.51 -2.16 -0.74
N THR A 15 -6.82 -2.58 0.31
CA THR A 15 -6.43 -4.00 0.53
C THR A 15 -7.52 -4.78 1.25
N GLY A 16 -8.55 -4.06 1.68
CA GLY A 16 -9.71 -4.44 2.46
C GLY A 16 -9.42 -5.30 3.70
N GLN A 17 -8.32 -5.00 4.39
CA GLN A 17 -8.22 -5.29 5.81
C GLN A 17 -9.44 -4.78 6.59
N ALA A 18 -10.00 -3.63 6.19
CA ALA A 18 -11.17 -3.02 6.82
C ALA A 18 -12.49 -3.80 6.57
N SER A 19 -12.51 -4.76 5.63
CA SER A 19 -13.72 -5.48 5.20
C SER A 19 -13.78 -6.93 5.69
N LYS A 20 -13.08 -7.30 6.78
CA LYS A 20 -13.19 -8.67 7.36
C LYS A 20 -14.67 -9.06 7.50
N GLY A 21 -15.13 -9.99 6.66
CA GLY A 21 -16.50 -10.52 6.67
C GLY A 21 -17.53 -9.83 5.74
N LYS A 22 -17.18 -8.77 4.99
CA LYS A 22 -18.09 -8.13 4.02
C LYS A 22 -17.66 -8.41 2.60
N SER A 23 -18.57 -8.98 1.80
CA SER A 23 -18.36 -9.15 0.35
C SER A 23 -18.26 -7.79 -0.32
N VAL A 24 -17.11 -7.52 -0.95
CA VAL A 24 -16.92 -6.30 -1.74
C VAL A 24 -17.72 -6.46 -3.04
N LYS A 25 -18.72 -5.60 -3.27
CA LYS A 25 -19.46 -5.56 -4.54
C LYS A 25 -18.78 -4.56 -5.47
N GLY A 26 -18.26 -5.03 -6.61
CA GLY A 26 -17.97 -4.17 -7.76
C GLY A 26 -16.56 -3.57 -7.89
N GLY A 27 -15.49 -4.29 -7.56
CA GLY A 27 -14.13 -3.85 -7.89
C GLY A 27 -13.05 -4.88 -7.56
N GLN A 28 -11.93 -4.85 -8.30
CA GLN A 28 -10.76 -5.69 -8.00
C GLN A 28 -10.03 -5.11 -6.77
N ARG A 29 -9.93 -5.91 -5.71
CA ARG A 29 -9.21 -5.52 -4.50
C ARG A 29 -7.72 -5.75 -4.67
N LEU A 30 -6.90 -4.83 -4.20
CA LEU A 30 -5.46 -5.07 -4.13
C LEU A 30 -5.19 -6.13 -3.07
N THR A 31 -4.31 -7.08 -3.36
CA THR A 31 -3.73 -7.89 -2.29
C THR A 31 -2.85 -7.00 -1.42
N LYS A 32 -2.67 -7.34 -0.14
CA LYS A 32 -1.75 -6.60 0.75
C LYS A 32 -0.36 -6.46 0.12
N ALA A 33 0.18 -7.56 -0.39
CA ALA A 33 1.49 -7.60 -1.03
C ALA A 33 1.58 -6.64 -2.22
N HIS A 34 0.56 -6.61 -3.07
CA HIS A 34 0.51 -5.69 -4.20
C HIS A 34 0.39 -4.22 -3.75
N GLY A 35 -0.41 -3.95 -2.71
CA GLY A 35 -0.47 -2.62 -2.09
C GLY A 35 0.87 -2.14 -1.54
N HIS A 36 1.63 -3.00 -0.86
CA HIS A 36 2.96 -2.64 -0.35
C HIS A 36 3.98 -2.40 -1.48
N ALA A 37 3.89 -3.14 -2.59
CA ALA A 37 4.75 -2.92 -3.76
C ALA A 37 4.49 -1.53 -4.36
N LEU A 38 3.22 -1.15 -4.52
CA LEU A 38 2.82 0.17 -5.02
C LEU A 38 3.25 1.31 -4.07
N MET A 39 3.22 1.09 -2.75
CA MET A 39 3.76 2.03 -1.77
C MET A 39 5.27 2.23 -1.92
N ALA A 40 6.02 1.15 -2.13
CA ALA A 40 7.46 1.20 -2.34
C ALA A 40 7.82 1.96 -3.62
N GLU A 41 7.13 1.65 -4.72
CA GLU A 41 7.29 2.33 -6.01
C GLU A 41 7.02 3.84 -5.90
N TYR A 42 5.93 4.22 -5.22
CA TYR A 42 5.62 5.62 -4.99
C TYR A 42 6.71 6.36 -4.23
N VAL A 43 7.23 5.78 -3.14
CA VAL A 43 8.30 6.43 -2.39
C VAL A 43 9.57 6.55 -3.22
N ASN A 44 9.92 5.54 -4.02
CA ASN A 44 11.04 5.63 -4.95
C ASN A 44 10.83 6.73 -6.02
N MET A 45 9.60 6.90 -6.50
CA MET A 45 9.26 7.96 -7.46
C MET A 45 9.41 9.37 -6.87
N ILE A 46 9.09 9.54 -5.58
CA ILE A 46 9.18 10.85 -4.90
C ILE A 46 10.58 11.14 -4.40
N VAL A 47 11.26 10.14 -3.84
CA VAL A 47 12.61 10.30 -3.31
C VAL A 47 13.62 9.96 -4.41
N ARG A 48 13.60 10.77 -5.48
CA ARG A 48 14.40 10.57 -6.71
C ARG A 48 15.91 10.50 -6.46
N ASP A 49 16.40 11.16 -5.40
CA ASP A 49 17.83 11.24 -5.05
C ASP A 49 18.22 10.35 -3.85
N SER A 50 17.37 9.39 -3.48
CA SER A 50 17.72 8.44 -2.42
C SER A 50 18.83 7.50 -2.87
N LYS A 51 19.89 7.37 -2.06
CA LYS A 51 20.87 6.27 -2.22
C LYS A 51 20.28 4.89 -1.91
N ARG A 52 19.09 4.84 -1.29
CA ARG A 52 18.40 3.61 -0.89
C ARG A 52 17.06 3.49 -1.60
N THR A 53 16.91 2.42 -2.38
CA THR A 53 15.63 2.01 -2.96
C THR A 53 14.75 1.38 -1.88
N TRP A 54 13.51 1.85 -1.75
CA TRP A 54 12.49 1.23 -0.92
C TRP A 54 12.00 -0.06 -1.58
N THR A 55 11.96 -1.12 -0.76
CA THR A 55 11.43 -2.42 -1.13
C THR A 55 10.00 -2.58 -0.59
N THR A 56 9.28 -3.60 -1.09
CA THR A 56 7.99 -4.02 -0.54
C THR A 56 8.07 -4.29 0.97
N GLN A 57 9.22 -4.79 1.47
CA GLN A 57 9.42 -5.08 2.89
C GLN A 57 9.54 -3.79 3.73
N ASP A 58 10.18 -2.76 3.19
CA ASP A 58 10.24 -1.44 3.83
C ASP A 58 8.83 -0.84 3.98
N ALA A 59 8.03 -0.93 2.91
CA ALA A 59 6.64 -0.47 2.92
C ALA A 59 5.74 -1.29 3.87
N LYS A 60 5.99 -2.60 4.00
CA LYS A 60 5.28 -3.47 4.95
C LYS A 60 5.61 -3.10 6.39
N SER A 61 6.89 -2.99 6.74
CA SER A 61 7.36 -2.65 8.08
C SER A 61 6.75 -1.34 8.60
N ARG A 62 6.56 -0.35 7.72
CA ARG A 62 5.97 0.94 8.09
C ARG A 62 4.44 0.90 8.33
N ASN A 63 3.73 0.02 7.64
CA ASN A 63 2.25 -0.04 7.68
C ASN A 63 1.70 -1.09 8.64
N GLU A 64 2.54 -2.01 9.14
CA GLU A 64 2.16 -3.06 10.08
C GLU A 64 2.74 -2.87 11.49
N GLN A 65 3.20 -1.65 11.82
CA GLN A 65 3.55 -1.22 13.19
C GLN A 65 2.31 -0.90 14.04
#